data_AF-A0A7J2I4S7-F1
#
_entry.id   AF-A0A7J2I4S7-F1
#
_cell.length_a   1.000
_cell.length_b   1.000
_cell.length_c   1.000
_cell.angle_alpha   90.00
_cell.angle_beta   90.00
_cell.angle_gamma   90.00
#
_symmetry.space_group_name_H-M   'P 1'
#
loop_
_entity.id
_entity.type
_entity.pdbx_description
1 polymer ?
#
loop_
_entity_poly.entity_id
_entity_poly.type
_entity_poly.pdbx_seq_one_letter_code
_entity_poly.pdbx_strand_id
1 'polypeptide(L)'
;KAKPDYARCVDISTKNALKEMFFPTLLAILSPVVIGLLFGRESLGALLLGQTLSAIALAPFFINVGGAWDNAKKFIETGHFGGKGTETHAAAVVGDTVGDPLKDVAGPSLHIFTKLINMTALLFAPVIVMYSLLI
;
A
#
# COMPACT_ATOMS: atom_id res chain seq x y z
N LYS A 1 25.97 -10.44 28.90
CA LYS A 1 24.99 -9.74 28.03
C LYS A 1 25.76 -8.73 27.18
N ALA A 2 25.68 -8.80 25.85
CA ALA A 2 26.28 -7.82 24.94
C ALA A 2 25.25 -6.75 24.57
N LYS A 3 25.70 -5.54 24.20
CA LYS A 3 24.79 -4.50 23.67
C LYS A 3 24.38 -4.88 22.24
N PRO A 4 23.08 -4.84 21.90
CA PRO A 4 22.63 -5.06 20.52
C PRO A 4 23.07 -3.92 19.59
N ASP A 5 23.30 -4.26 18.33
CA ASP A 5 23.64 -3.30 17.27
C ASP A 5 22.36 -2.80 16.58
N TYR A 6 21.84 -1.68 17.07
CA TYR A 6 20.67 -1.03 16.48
C TYR A 6 20.97 -0.33 15.16
N ALA A 7 22.21 0.12 14.94
CA ALA A 7 22.59 0.87 13.74
C ALA A 7 22.42 0.00 12.49
N ARG A 8 22.78 -1.29 12.60
CA ARG A 8 22.58 -2.25 11.52
C ARG A 8 21.11 -2.44 11.14
N CYS A 9 20.20 -2.52 12.11
CA CYS A 9 18.77 -2.66 11.82
C CYS A 9 18.21 -1.43 11.09
N VAL A 10 18.63 -0.23 11.49
CA VAL A 10 18.23 1.03 10.84
C VAL A 10 18.79 1.11 9.41
N ASP A 11 20.04 0.71 9.20
CA ASP A 11 20.67 0.73 7.87
C ASP A 11 19.94 -0.17 6.87
N ILE A 12 19.57 -1.40 7.30
CA ILE A 12 18.84 -2.37 6.46
C ILE A 12 17.46 -1.83 6.09
N SER A 13 16.68 -1.35 7.06
CA SER A 13 15.32 -0.85 6.78
C SER A 13 15.35 0.41 5.90
N THR A 14 16.29 1.32 6.14
CA THR A 14 16.43 2.56 5.37
C THR A 14 16.78 2.30 3.91
N LYS A 15 17.79 1.47 3.65
CA LYS A 15 18.22 1.15 2.28
C LYS A 15 17.12 0.47 1.48
N ASN A 16 16.43 -0.49 2.09
CA ASN A 16 15.34 -1.19 1.42
C ASN A 16 14.14 -0.27 1.17
N ALA A 17 13.74 0.56 2.14
CA ALA A 17 12.64 1.50 1.95
C ALA A 17 12.90 2.45 0.77
N LEU A 18 14.09 3.06 0.70
CA LEU A 18 14.44 3.97 -0.39
C LEU A 18 14.45 3.28 -1.77
N LYS A 19 14.94 2.05 -1.83
CA LYS A 19 15.00 1.28 -3.07
C LYS A 19 13.61 0.86 -3.57
N GLU A 20 12.78 0.31 -2.68
CA GLU A 20 11.49 -0.27 -3.04
C GLU A 20 10.40 0.78 -3.29
N MET A 21 10.55 2.01 -2.78
CA MET A 21 9.62 3.12 -3.05
C MET A 21 9.65 3.63 -4.49
N PHE A 22 10.76 3.44 -5.21
CA PHE A 22 10.93 3.99 -6.55
C PHE A 22 9.91 3.43 -7.55
N PHE A 23 9.75 2.11 -7.56
CA PHE A 23 8.90 1.42 -8.52
C PHE A 23 7.41 1.79 -8.43
N PRO A 24 6.74 1.75 -7.26
CA PRO A 24 5.33 2.13 -7.16
C PRO A 24 5.09 3.60 -7.51
N THR A 25 6.00 4.52 -7.16
CA THR A 25 5.87 5.93 -7.56
C THR A 25 5.94 6.08 -9.08
N LEU A 26 6.88 5.40 -9.73
CA LEU A 26 7.01 5.44 -11.18
C LEU A 26 5.75 4.89 -11.87
N LEU A 27 5.21 3.78 -11.37
CA LEU A 27 3.99 3.18 -11.90
C LEU A 27 2.80 4.13 -11.82
N ALA A 28 2.63 4.85 -10.69
CA ALA A 28 1.54 5.81 -10.50
C ALA A 28 1.58 6.98 -11.50
N ILE A 29 2.79 7.40 -11.89
CA ILE A 29 2.97 8.55 -12.80
C ILE A 29 2.90 8.08 -14.26
N LEU A 30 3.63 7.01 -14.62
CA LEU A 30 3.71 6.56 -16.00
C LEU A 30 2.42 5.94 -16.50
N SER A 31 1.66 5.22 -15.66
CA SER A 31 0.46 4.51 -16.11
C SER A 31 -0.60 5.42 -16.75
N PRO A 32 -1.07 6.53 -16.13
CA PRO A 32 -2.06 7.39 -16.77
C PRO A 32 -1.51 8.11 -18.02
N VAL A 33 -0.21 8.44 -18.03
CA VAL A 33 0.43 9.11 -19.17
C VAL A 33 0.53 8.18 -20.38
N VAL A 34 1.04 6.96 -20.18
CA VAL A 34 1.19 5.96 -21.24
C VAL A 34 -0.18 5.54 -21.76
N ILE A 35 -1.14 5.25 -20.87
CA ILE A 35 -2.48 4.83 -21.30
C ILE A 35 -3.20 5.96 -22.02
N GLY A 36 -3.14 7.19 -21.50
CA GLY A 36 -3.77 8.34 -22.14
C GLY A 36 -3.20 8.67 -23.52
N LEU A 37 -1.87 8.67 -23.67
CA LEU A 37 -1.22 9.01 -24.94
C LEU A 37 -1.37 7.91 -25.99
N LEU A 38 -1.26 6.64 -25.60
CA LEU A 38 -1.30 5.53 -26.56
C LEU A 38 -2.74 5.10 -26.91
N PHE A 39 -3.64 5.07 -25.93
CA PHE A 39 -4.97 4.45 -26.06
C PHE A 39 -6.14 5.42 -25.91
N GLY A 40 -5.87 6.72 -25.75
CA GLY A 40 -6.88 7.76 -25.70
C GLY A 40 -7.60 7.90 -24.35
N ARG A 41 -8.53 8.85 -24.31
CA ARG A 41 -9.21 9.28 -23.07
C ARG A 41 -10.20 8.24 -22.51
N GLU A 42 -10.84 7.45 -23.37
CA GLU A 42 -11.82 6.45 -22.94
C GLU A 42 -11.12 5.32 -22.16
N SER A 43 -9.97 4.86 -22.67
CA SER A 43 -9.11 3.87 -22.01
C SER A 43 -8.54 4.40 -20.70
N LEU A 44 -8.15 5.68 -20.67
CA LEU A 44 -7.74 6.34 -19.43
C LEU A 44 -8.90 6.38 -18.43
N GLY A 45 -10.11 6.73 -18.86
CA GLY A 45 -11.31 6.69 -18.02
C GLY A 45 -11.55 5.31 -17.40
N ALA A 46 -11.41 4.25 -18.20
CA ALA A 46 -11.51 2.87 -17.71
C ALA A 46 -10.43 2.53 -16.67
N LEU A 47 -9.17 2.97 -16.88
CA LEU A 47 -8.10 2.84 -15.89
C LEU A 47 -8.46 3.53 -14.57
N LEU A 48 -8.89 4.79 -14.62
CA LEU A 48 -9.23 5.59 -13.43
C LEU A 48 -10.40 4.99 -12.64
N LEU A 49 -11.44 4.51 -13.34
CA LEU A 49 -12.57 3.84 -12.71
C LEU A 49 -12.16 2.51 -12.08
N GLY A 50 -11.48 1.65 -12.85
CA GLY A 50 -11.08 0.32 -12.39
C GLY A 50 -10.14 0.37 -11.18
N GLN A 51 -9.15 1.25 -11.21
CA GLN A 51 -8.22 1.41 -10.08
C GLN A 51 -8.92 1.99 -8.84
N THR A 52 -9.83 2.95 -9.00
CA THR A 52 -10.59 3.52 -7.88
C THR A 52 -11.48 2.47 -7.22
N LEU A 53 -12.21 1.67 -8.02
CA LEU A 53 -13.06 0.59 -7.52
C LEU A 53 -12.25 -0.52 -6.82
N SER A 54 -11.06 -0.82 -7.34
CA SER A 54 -10.17 -1.79 -6.69
C SER A 54 -9.63 -1.25 -5.37
N ALA A 55 -9.22 0.01 -5.33
CA ALA A 55 -8.67 0.65 -4.14
C ALA A 55 -9.69 0.81 -3.02
N ILE A 56 -10.94 1.18 -3.33
CA ILE A 56 -11.98 1.32 -2.31
C ILE A 56 -12.37 -0.03 -1.67
N ALA A 57 -12.20 -1.14 -2.38
CA ALA A 57 -12.40 -2.47 -1.82
C ALA A 57 -11.19 -2.94 -0.98
N LEU A 58 -9.98 -2.79 -1.53
CA LEU A 58 -8.77 -3.36 -0.92
C LEU A 58 -8.21 -2.53 0.23
N ALA A 59 -8.23 -1.19 0.13
CA ALA A 59 -7.63 -0.34 1.16
C ALA A 59 -8.29 -0.51 2.53
N PRO A 60 -9.63 -0.45 2.66
CA PRO A 60 -10.29 -0.69 3.95
C PRO A 60 -10.10 -2.12 4.44
N PHE A 61 -10.10 -3.11 3.53
CA PHE A 61 -9.85 -4.50 3.88
C PHE A 61 -8.48 -4.68 4.55
N PHE A 62 -7.41 -4.16 3.94
CA PHE A 62 -6.05 -4.26 4.50
C PHE A 62 -5.91 -3.55 5.85
N ILE A 63 -6.45 -2.34 5.97
CA ILE A 63 -6.41 -1.55 7.21
C ILE A 63 -7.17 -2.27 8.32
N ASN A 64 -8.39 -2.72 8.05
CA ASN A 64 -9.25 -3.31 9.07
C ASN A 64 -8.77 -4.70 9.50
N VAL A 65 -8.33 -5.54 8.56
CA VAL A 65 -7.85 -6.89 8.88
C VAL A 65 -6.54 -6.82 9.69
N GLY A 66 -5.57 -6.02 9.25
CA GLY A 66 -4.33 -5.87 10.02
C GLY A 66 -4.56 -5.22 11.38
N GLY A 67 -5.46 -4.22 11.47
CA GLY A 67 -5.86 -3.63 12.75
C GLY A 67 -6.57 -4.63 13.67
N ALA A 68 -7.40 -5.52 13.12
CA ALA A 68 -8.07 -6.56 13.89
C ALA A 68 -7.06 -7.57 14.46
N TRP A 69 -6.05 -7.98 13.68
CA TRP A 69 -5.00 -8.88 14.16
C TRP A 69 -4.12 -8.26 15.24
N ASP A 70 -3.72 -6.99 15.11
CA ASP A 70 -2.98 -6.28 16.17
C ASP A 70 -3.81 -6.18 17.46
N ASN A 71 -5.09 -5.83 17.34
CA ASN A 71 -5.99 -5.71 18.48
C ASN A 71 -6.25 -7.06 19.15
N ALA A 72 -6.37 -8.15 18.37
CA ALA A 72 -6.50 -9.50 18.91
C ALA A 72 -5.25 -9.91 19.70
N LYS A 73 -4.05 -9.64 19.16
CA LYS A 73 -2.79 -9.85 19.87
C LYS A 73 -2.76 -9.04 21.17
N LYS A 74 -3.03 -7.74 21.12
CA LYS A 74 -3.07 -6.86 22.32
C LYS A 74 -4.08 -7.36 23.35
N PHE A 75 -5.24 -7.84 22.92
CA PHE A 75 -6.25 -8.40 23.83
C PHE A 75 -5.72 -9.62 24.59
N ILE A 76 -5.04 -10.54 23.91
CA ILE A 76 -4.39 -11.69 24.56
C ILE A 76 -3.27 -11.21 25.50
N GLU A 77 -2.50 -10.20 25.09
CA GLU A 77 -1.43 -9.62 25.93
C GLU A 77 -1.92 -9.03 27.25
N THR A 78 -3.20 -8.63 27.35
CA THR A 78 -3.82 -8.17 28.60
C THR A 78 -4.23 -9.29 29.57
N GLY A 79 -3.95 -10.55 29.24
CA GLY A 79 -4.23 -11.71 30.10
C GLY A 79 -5.42 -12.57 29.68
N HIS A 80 -6.14 -12.16 28.64
CA HIS A 80 -7.19 -12.99 28.04
C HIS A 80 -6.58 -14.18 27.29
N PHE A 81 -7.31 -15.30 27.25
CA PHE A 81 -6.88 -16.52 26.55
C PHE A 81 -5.47 -17.03 26.91
N GLY A 82 -5.07 -16.83 28.18
CA GLY A 82 -3.82 -17.36 28.73
C GLY A 82 -2.64 -16.40 28.77
N GLY A 83 -2.73 -15.24 28.11
CA GLY A 83 -1.69 -14.21 28.22
C GLY A 83 -0.43 -14.47 27.41
N LYS A 84 0.61 -13.67 27.67
CA LYS A 84 1.90 -13.69 26.95
C LYS A 84 2.63 -15.03 27.12
N GLY A 85 3.25 -15.49 26.03
CA GLY A 85 4.07 -16.71 26.04
C GLY A 85 3.29 -18.02 25.87
N THR A 86 1.97 -17.93 25.65
CA THR A 86 1.13 -19.08 25.29
C THR A 86 1.15 -19.34 23.77
N GLU A 87 0.72 -20.53 23.35
CA GLU A 87 0.54 -20.83 21.92
C GLU A 87 -0.46 -19.88 21.24
N THR A 88 -1.54 -19.51 21.95
CA THR A 88 -2.51 -18.52 21.47
C THR A 88 -1.86 -17.16 21.22
N HIS A 89 -0.98 -16.71 22.12
CA HIS A 89 -0.22 -15.47 21.94
C HIS A 89 0.73 -15.57 20.75
N ALA A 90 1.45 -16.68 20.61
CA ALA A 90 2.35 -16.89 19.46
C ALA A 90 1.58 -16.87 18.13
N ALA A 91 0.41 -17.50 18.04
CA ALA A 91 -0.45 -17.48 16.86
C ALA A 91 -0.95 -16.06 16.54
N ALA A 92 -1.34 -15.29 17.56
CA ALA A 92 -1.76 -13.90 17.37
C ALA A 92 -0.62 -12.98 16.93
N VAL A 93 0.61 -13.21 17.41
CA VAL A 93 1.81 -12.53 16.93
C VAL A 93 2.04 -12.81 15.45
N VAL A 94 1.88 -14.07 15.00
CA VAL A 94 1.97 -14.41 13.56
C VAL A 94 0.92 -13.64 12.76
N GLY A 95 -0.33 -13.61 13.22
CA GLY A 95 -1.40 -12.84 12.56
C GLY A 95 -1.06 -11.35 12.43
N ASP A 96 -0.56 -10.74 13.50
CA ASP A 96 -0.15 -9.33 13.49
C ASP A 96 1.01 -9.07 12.53
N THR A 97 2.03 -9.94 12.49
CA THR A 97 3.17 -9.79 11.55
C THR A 97 2.75 -9.91 10.08
N VAL A 98 1.69 -10.66 9.77
CA VAL A 98 1.07 -10.67 8.43
C VAL A 98 0.27 -9.39 8.19
N GLY A 99 -0.37 -8.86 9.24
CA GLY A 99 -1.16 -7.63 9.20
C GLY A 99 -0.36 -6.33 9.09
N ASP A 100 0.87 -6.28 9.60
CA ASP A 100 1.75 -5.10 9.58
C ASP A 100 1.96 -4.52 8.17
N PRO A 101 2.41 -5.29 7.15
CA PRO A 101 2.55 -4.76 5.80
C PRO A 101 1.21 -4.37 5.17
N LEU A 102 0.10 -4.96 5.60
CA LEU A 102 -1.23 -4.62 5.10
C LEU A 102 -1.72 -3.29 5.67
N LYS A 103 -1.74 -3.13 6.99
CA LYS A 103 -2.34 -1.96 7.67
C LYS A 103 -1.44 -0.72 7.63
N ASP A 104 -0.12 -0.89 7.65
CA ASP A 104 0.83 0.23 7.78
C ASP A 104 1.45 0.65 6.45
N VAL A 105 1.48 -0.26 5.46
CA VAL A 105 2.11 0.02 4.15
C VAL A 105 1.08 -0.01 3.04
N ALA A 106 0.55 -1.17 2.69
CA ALA A 106 -0.26 -1.34 1.48
C ALA A 106 -1.59 -0.56 1.56
N GLY A 107 -2.36 -0.74 2.63
CA GLY A 107 -3.69 -0.14 2.81
C GLY A 107 -3.69 1.38 2.69
N PRO A 108 -2.94 2.12 3.54
CA PRO A 108 -2.85 3.57 3.45
C PRO A 108 -2.25 4.05 2.11
N SER A 109 -1.27 3.31 1.57
CA SER A 109 -0.62 3.68 0.30
C SER A 109 -1.58 3.62 -0.89
N LEU A 110 -2.56 2.70 -0.91
CA LEU A 110 -3.55 2.61 -1.99
C LEU A 110 -4.37 3.91 -2.13
N HIS A 111 -4.68 4.61 -1.03
CA HIS A 111 -5.37 5.89 -1.10
C HIS A 111 -4.51 6.98 -1.73
N ILE A 112 -3.23 7.04 -1.37
CA ILE A 112 -2.28 8.02 -1.92
C ILE A 112 -2.01 7.71 -3.39
N PHE A 113 -1.80 6.44 -3.72
CA PHE A 113 -1.56 5.94 -5.07
C PHE A 113 -2.72 6.29 -6.01
N THR A 114 -3.96 6.05 -5.57
CA THR A 114 -5.18 6.41 -6.32
C THR A 114 -5.23 7.91 -6.61
N LYS A 115 -4.97 8.76 -5.60
CA LYS A 115 -4.95 10.21 -5.75
C LYS A 115 -3.86 10.67 -6.71
N LEU A 116 -2.68 10.06 -6.64
CA LEU A 116 -1.54 10.40 -7.49
C LEU A 116 -1.81 10.06 -8.96
N ILE A 117 -2.38 8.89 -9.25
CA ILE A 117 -2.80 8.52 -10.61
C ILE A 117 -3.83 9.53 -11.14
N ASN A 118 -4.87 9.82 -10.35
CA ASN A 118 -5.95 10.72 -10.78
C ASN A 118 -5.44 12.14 -11.02
N MET A 119 -4.57 12.64 -10.14
CA MET A 119 -3.97 13.97 -10.28
C MET A 119 -3.03 14.03 -11.49
N THR A 120 -2.26 12.98 -11.74
CA THR A 120 -1.39 12.90 -12.92
C THR A 120 -2.21 12.86 -14.21
N ALA A 121 -3.27 12.04 -14.25
CA ALA A 121 -4.19 11.99 -15.39
C ALA A 121 -4.81 13.35 -15.68
N LEU A 122 -5.25 14.07 -14.64
CA LEU A 122 -5.81 15.41 -14.77
C LEU A 122 -4.78 16.42 -15.28
N LEU A 123 -3.56 16.38 -14.75
CA LEU A 123 -2.46 17.27 -15.17
C LEU A 123 -2.14 17.11 -16.66
N PHE A 124 -2.11 15.86 -17.15
CA PHE A 124 -1.79 15.56 -18.55
C PHE A 124 -3.01 15.55 -19.48
N ALA A 125 -4.23 15.77 -18.97
CA ALA A 125 -5.44 15.74 -19.79
C ALA A 125 -5.39 16.65 -21.03
N PRO A 126 -4.92 17.92 -20.96
CA PRO A 126 -4.81 18.75 -22.16
C PRO A 126 -3.85 18.18 -23.21
N VAL A 127 -2.72 17.62 -22.76
CA VAL A 127 -1.73 16.99 -23.64
C VAL A 127 -2.33 15.74 -24.30
N ILE A 128 -3.06 14.94 -23.53
CA ILE A 128 -3.71 13.73 -24.04
C ILE A 128 -4.77 14.06 -25.09
N VAL A 129 -5.61 15.07 -24.86
CA VAL A 129 -6.64 15.48 -25.82
C VAL A 129 -6.02 16.00 -27.13
N MET A 130 -4.86 16.65 -27.07
CA MET A 130 -4.19 17.20 -28.24
C MET A 130 -3.35 16.18 -29.02
N TYR A 131 -2.77 15.20 -28.34
CA TYR A 131 -1.70 14.35 -28.89
C TYR A 131 -1.95 12.84 -28.74
N SER A 132 -3.15 12.38 -28.36
CA SER A 132 -3.44 10.95 -28.29
C SER A 132 -3.35 10.29 -29.66
N LEU A 133 -2.70 9.13 -29.73
CA LEU A 133 -2.53 8.37 -30.98
C LEU A 133 -3.81 7.65 -31.42
N LEU A 134 -4.65 7.28 -30.47
CA LEU A 134 -5.95 6.65 -30.68
C LEU A 134 -7.04 7.57 -30.12
N ILE A 135 -8.15 7.68 -30.87
CA ILE A 135 -9.34 8.49 -30.52
C ILE A 135 -10.09 7.81 -29.38
#